data_AF-A0A8E2A2B9-F1
#
_entry.id   AF-A0A8E2A2B9-F1
#
_cell.length_a   1.000
_cell.length_b   1.000
_cell.length_c   1.000
_cell.angle_alpha   90.00
_cell.angle_beta   90.00
_cell.angle_gamma   90.00
#
_symmetry.space_group_name_H-M   'P 1'
#
loop_
_entity.id
_entity.type
_entity.pdbx_description
1 polymer ?
#
loop_
_entity_poly.entity_id
_entity_poly.type
_entity_poly.pdbx_seq_one_letter_code
_entity_poly.pdbx_strand_id
1 'polypeptide(L)'
;MKGEFISNSSKCIGQGPQEYYILQDVVYNYHNNTLDILDPFGNISIYDINFNFISKDKIKAQTKDRFRKLFALNKSQYILFDNAEKGVFTIYDLNKNKTIKKISYAGLIAESTAITSPFNFSKDISYFTPPEVNNYLFIYKEKEMELIPSYYIEGGNKSIDKIDLNKFNSVEEKSEFILRDSPKYSPIDRLYNEKYIISTYIKQQELFINIYNLETNNNKTFKKDKNVSPNLPSFFSIEGKTVYAIIYPTDIGQFIDNDLITNKNILQTIKEDDNPCIIKYELKL
;
A
#
# COMPACT_ATOMS: atom_id res chain seq x y z
N MET A 1 -0.89 -20.31 -10.92
CA MET A 1 -2.19 -20.31 -10.23
C MET A 1 -3.29 -20.08 -11.24
N LYS A 2 -4.42 -20.78 -11.14
CA LYS A 2 -5.56 -20.68 -12.06
C LYS A 2 -6.62 -19.65 -11.64
N GLY A 3 -6.40 -18.92 -10.54
CA GLY A 3 -7.38 -17.95 -10.02
C GLY A 3 -8.64 -18.60 -9.45
N GLU A 4 -8.56 -19.87 -9.03
CA GLU A 4 -9.70 -20.61 -8.49
C GLU A 4 -10.08 -20.10 -7.10
N PHE A 5 -11.38 -19.98 -6.86
CA PHE A 5 -11.93 -19.63 -5.56
C PHE A 5 -11.65 -20.75 -4.53
N ILE A 6 -11.18 -20.37 -3.34
CA ILE A 6 -10.82 -21.31 -2.26
C ILE A 6 -11.85 -21.25 -1.12
N SER A 7 -12.00 -20.09 -0.48
CA SER A 7 -12.93 -19.87 0.64
C SER A 7 -13.29 -18.39 0.78
N ASN A 8 -14.26 -18.06 1.64
CA ASN A 8 -14.67 -16.69 1.96
C ASN A 8 -15.07 -16.56 3.44
N SER A 9 -15.07 -15.32 3.92
CA SER A 9 -15.38 -14.96 5.32
C SER A 9 -16.85 -14.70 5.60
N SER A 10 -17.78 -15.02 4.69
CA SER A 10 -19.21 -14.62 4.83
C SER A 10 -19.85 -15.09 6.14
N LYS A 11 -19.40 -16.24 6.66
CA LYS A 11 -19.87 -16.82 7.93
C LYS A 11 -19.20 -16.26 9.18
N CYS A 12 -18.19 -15.42 9.01
CA CYS A 12 -17.42 -14.79 10.10
C CYS A 12 -17.85 -13.34 10.35
N ILE A 13 -18.85 -12.84 9.63
CA ILE A 13 -19.30 -11.45 9.74
C ILE A 13 -20.39 -11.35 10.80
N GLY A 14 -20.10 -10.63 11.88
CA GLY A 14 -21.02 -10.44 13.00
C GLY A 14 -20.33 -9.92 14.26
N GLN A 15 -21.04 -9.96 15.40
CA GLN A 15 -20.57 -9.42 16.68
C GLN A 15 -20.18 -10.51 17.69
N GLY A 16 -20.26 -11.78 17.29
CA GLY A 16 -19.90 -12.93 18.10
C GLY A 16 -18.41 -13.00 18.43
N PRO A 17 -18.03 -13.89 19.37
CA PRO A 17 -16.65 -14.03 19.81
C PRO A 17 -15.70 -14.52 18.71
N GLN A 18 -16.22 -15.23 17.70
CA GLN A 18 -15.46 -15.77 16.55
C GLN A 18 -15.70 -14.98 15.26
N GLU A 19 -16.29 -13.80 15.37
CA GLU A 19 -16.72 -12.98 14.25
C GLU A 19 -16.03 -11.60 14.29
N TYR A 20 -16.06 -10.93 13.14
CA TYR A 20 -15.68 -9.53 13.01
C TYR A 20 -16.85 -8.73 12.41
N TYR A 21 -17.04 -7.49 12.87
CA TYR A 21 -18.15 -6.65 12.43
C TYR A 21 -17.69 -5.55 11.46
N ILE A 22 -16.59 -4.87 11.79
CA ILE A 22 -16.00 -3.80 10.98
C ILE A 22 -14.53 -4.14 10.72
N LEU A 23 -14.15 -4.12 9.45
CA LEU A 23 -12.76 -4.30 9.03
C LEU A 23 -12.06 -2.94 9.01
N GLN A 24 -10.96 -2.83 9.74
CA GLN A 24 -10.05 -1.70 9.64
C GLN A 24 -8.92 -1.98 8.66
N ASP A 25 -8.34 -3.18 8.72
CA ASP A 25 -7.35 -3.68 7.78
C ASP A 25 -7.28 -5.21 7.82
N VAL A 26 -6.72 -5.83 6.78
CA VAL A 26 -6.54 -7.29 6.67
C VAL A 26 -5.18 -7.59 6.07
N VAL A 27 -4.47 -8.55 6.66
CA VAL A 27 -3.20 -9.03 6.13
C VAL A 27 -3.20 -10.55 6.05
N TYR A 28 -2.56 -11.08 5.01
CA TYR A 28 -2.19 -12.48 4.95
C TYR A 28 -0.82 -12.66 5.60
N ASN A 29 -0.77 -13.41 6.70
CA ASN A 29 0.46 -13.69 7.42
C ASN A 29 1.12 -14.95 6.87
N TYR A 30 2.12 -14.76 6.00
CA TYR A 30 2.86 -15.85 5.35
C TYR A 30 3.57 -16.78 6.35
N HIS A 31 3.87 -16.33 7.56
CA HIS A 31 4.60 -17.15 8.55
C HIS A 31 3.71 -18.14 9.29
N ASN A 32 2.42 -17.83 9.39
CA ASN A 32 1.42 -18.66 10.05
C ASN A 32 0.41 -19.29 9.07
N ASN A 33 0.40 -18.84 7.81
CA ASN A 33 -0.62 -19.20 6.82
C ASN A 33 -2.03 -18.84 7.33
N THR A 34 -2.17 -17.61 7.83
CA THR A 34 -3.41 -17.07 8.42
C THR A 34 -3.85 -15.77 7.79
N LEU A 35 -5.13 -15.45 7.95
CA LEU A 35 -5.73 -14.16 7.66
C LEU A 35 -5.94 -13.43 8.99
N ASP A 36 -5.23 -12.33 9.16
CA ASP A 36 -5.22 -11.57 10.39
C ASP A 36 -5.97 -10.26 10.15
N ILE A 37 -7.05 -10.07 10.90
CA ILE A 37 -8.01 -8.98 10.69
C ILE A 37 -7.92 -8.00 11.86
N LEU A 38 -7.56 -6.75 11.57
CA LEU A 38 -7.64 -5.65 12.53
C LEU A 38 -9.01 -5.01 12.48
N ASP A 39 -9.64 -4.83 13.64
CA ASP A 39 -10.85 -4.03 13.78
C ASP A 39 -10.56 -2.61 14.35
N PRO A 40 -11.51 -1.66 14.26
CA PRO A 40 -11.32 -0.31 14.78
C PRO A 40 -11.15 -0.20 16.30
N PHE A 41 -11.41 -1.27 17.05
CA PHE A 41 -11.31 -1.33 18.50
C PHE A 41 -9.98 -1.94 18.96
N GLY A 42 -9.08 -2.23 18.02
CA GLY A 42 -7.76 -2.79 18.30
C GLY A 42 -7.79 -4.29 18.59
N ASN A 43 -8.81 -5.01 18.15
CA ASN A 43 -8.77 -6.47 18.17
C ASN A 43 -8.14 -6.99 16.86
N ILE A 44 -7.28 -7.99 17.00
CA ILE A 44 -6.77 -8.79 15.89
C ILE A 44 -7.49 -10.15 15.95
N SER A 45 -8.33 -10.42 14.96
CA SER A 45 -8.97 -11.73 14.79
C SER A 45 -8.19 -12.55 13.77
N ILE A 46 -7.78 -13.76 14.15
CA ILE A 46 -6.93 -14.63 13.34
C ILE A 46 -7.77 -15.81 12.86
N TYR A 47 -7.73 -16.06 11.55
CA TYR A 47 -8.39 -17.19 10.89
C TYR A 47 -7.39 -17.97 10.06
N ASP A 48 -7.63 -19.26 9.84
CA ASP A 48 -6.91 -19.99 8.80
C ASP A 48 -7.34 -19.54 7.39
N ILE A 49 -6.67 -20.06 6.35
CA ILE A 49 -7.00 -19.77 4.94
C ILE A 49 -8.41 -20.21 4.51
N ASN A 50 -9.07 -21.05 5.31
CA ASN A 50 -10.43 -21.50 5.07
C ASN A 50 -11.46 -20.72 5.89
N PHE A 51 -11.04 -19.67 6.61
CA PHE A 51 -11.84 -18.87 7.53
C PHE A 51 -12.35 -19.62 8.77
N ASN A 52 -11.65 -20.67 9.20
CA ASN A 52 -11.88 -21.22 10.54
C ASN A 52 -11.21 -20.32 11.59
N PHE A 53 -11.94 -20.00 12.64
CA PHE A 53 -11.45 -19.15 13.73
C PHE A 53 -10.30 -19.78 14.49
N ILE A 54 -9.24 -19.01 14.75
CA ILE A 54 -8.07 -19.42 15.56
C ILE A 54 -8.05 -18.66 16.88
N SER A 55 -8.00 -17.32 16.83
CA SER A 55 -7.97 -16.49 18.04
C SER A 55 -8.51 -15.08 17.81
N LYS A 56 -8.78 -14.37 18.90
CA LYS A 56 -9.12 -12.94 18.90
C LYS A 56 -8.44 -12.29 20.07
N ASP A 57 -7.48 -11.42 19.76
CA ASP A 57 -6.59 -10.82 20.74
C ASP A 57 -6.73 -9.30 20.71
N LYS A 58 -6.94 -8.69 21.89
CA LYS A 58 -7.03 -7.25 22.01
C LYS A 58 -5.64 -6.66 22.24
N ILE A 59 -5.22 -5.78 21.34
CA ILE A 59 -3.97 -5.02 21.49
C ILE A 59 -4.08 -4.18 22.75
N LYS A 60 -3.14 -4.35 23.66
CA LYS A 60 -2.98 -3.47 24.83
C LYS A 60 -2.41 -2.12 24.39
N ALA A 61 -3.29 -1.29 23.86
CA ALA A 61 -2.98 0.07 23.41
C ALA A 61 -3.36 1.09 24.49
N GLN A 62 -2.75 2.28 24.44
CA GLN A 62 -3.22 3.41 25.24
C GLN A 62 -4.57 3.90 24.69
N THR A 63 -5.37 4.60 25.50
CA THR A 63 -6.70 5.10 25.10
C THR A 63 -6.70 6.04 23.88
N LYS A 64 -5.54 6.56 23.49
CA LYS A 64 -5.37 7.44 22.34
C LYS A 64 -4.97 6.70 21.06
N ASP A 65 -4.47 5.47 21.19
CA ASP A 65 -3.93 4.72 20.08
C ASP A 65 -5.09 4.23 19.18
N ARG A 66 -5.02 4.56 17.89
CA ARG A 66 -6.02 4.18 16.90
C ARG A 66 -5.33 3.60 15.68
N PHE A 67 -5.02 2.31 15.76
CA PHE A 67 -4.35 1.60 14.68
C PHE A 67 -5.27 1.48 13.46
N ARG A 68 -4.74 1.87 12.29
CA ARG A 68 -5.46 1.87 11.01
C ARG A 68 -4.97 0.82 10.03
N LYS A 69 -3.72 0.40 10.17
CA LYS A 69 -3.10 -0.62 9.32
C LYS A 69 -2.32 -1.61 10.16
N LEU A 70 -2.33 -2.86 9.72
CA LEU A 70 -1.51 -3.92 10.26
C LEU A 70 -0.63 -4.54 9.18
N PHE A 71 0.56 -4.98 9.58
CA PHE A 71 1.42 -5.76 8.73
C PHE A 71 2.12 -6.84 9.54
N ALA A 72 1.98 -8.10 9.13
CA ALA A 72 2.62 -9.22 9.80
C ALA A 72 4.12 -9.23 9.50
N LEU A 73 4.96 -9.10 10.53
CA LEU A 73 6.41 -9.23 10.42
C LEU A 73 6.86 -10.67 10.55
N ASN A 74 6.24 -11.41 11.47
CA ASN A 74 6.52 -12.81 11.72
C ASN A 74 5.32 -13.47 12.42
N LYS A 75 5.56 -14.63 13.04
CA LYS A 75 4.51 -15.44 13.67
C LYS A 75 3.74 -14.73 14.78
N SER A 76 4.31 -13.72 15.45
CA SER A 76 3.61 -13.02 16.55
C SER A 76 3.76 -11.51 16.53
N GLN A 77 4.61 -10.97 15.66
CA GLN A 77 4.90 -9.54 15.63
C GLN A 77 4.24 -8.86 14.44
N TYR A 78 3.68 -7.68 14.73
CA TYR A 78 2.98 -6.86 13.78
C TYR A 78 3.56 -5.44 13.79
N ILE A 79 3.65 -4.84 12.61
CA ILE A 79 3.73 -3.39 12.49
C ILE A 79 2.32 -2.82 12.53
N LEU A 80 2.13 -1.80 13.35
CA LEU A 80 0.89 -1.07 13.53
C LEU A 80 1.12 0.41 13.21
N PHE A 81 0.26 0.97 12.35
CA PHE A 81 0.26 2.40 12.02
C PHE A 81 -0.88 3.10 12.74
N ASP A 82 -0.56 4.15 13.51
CA ASP A 82 -1.54 4.93 14.24
C ASP A 82 -2.14 6.05 13.38
N ASN A 83 -3.39 6.39 13.65
CA ASN A 83 -4.02 7.56 13.06
C ASN A 83 -3.48 8.88 13.63
N ALA A 84 -3.10 8.93 14.90
CA ALA A 84 -2.74 10.14 15.64
C ALA A 84 -1.23 10.46 15.60
N GLU A 85 -0.37 9.47 15.41
CA GLU A 85 1.09 9.64 15.40
C GLU A 85 1.63 9.35 13.99
N LYS A 86 2.07 10.40 13.28
CA LYS A 86 2.61 10.32 11.91
C LYS A 86 4.12 10.26 11.90
N GLY A 87 4.71 9.72 10.83
CA GLY A 87 6.16 9.62 10.74
C GLY A 87 6.76 8.54 11.64
N VAL A 88 5.91 7.65 12.17
CA VAL A 88 6.29 6.55 13.06
C VAL A 88 5.41 5.34 12.81
N PHE A 89 5.93 4.15 13.09
CA PHE A 89 5.10 2.96 13.27
C PHE A 89 5.52 2.20 14.54
N THR A 90 4.62 1.36 15.03
CA THR A 90 4.84 0.56 16.24
C THR A 90 5.05 -0.90 15.88
N ILE A 91 6.10 -1.53 16.42
CA ILE A 91 6.24 -2.99 16.42
C ILE A 91 5.61 -3.53 17.70
N TYR A 92 4.60 -4.37 17.53
CA TYR A 92 3.83 -4.97 18.61
C TYR A 92 3.97 -6.50 18.58
N ASP A 93 4.18 -7.12 19.74
CA ASP A 93 4.28 -8.58 19.88
C ASP A 93 3.03 -9.10 20.58
N LEU A 94 2.21 -9.86 19.84
CA LEU A 94 0.92 -10.36 20.29
C LEU A 94 1.07 -11.35 21.45
N ASN A 95 2.07 -12.24 21.38
CA ASN A 95 2.34 -13.23 22.43
C ASN A 95 2.73 -12.59 23.76
N LYS A 96 3.48 -11.48 23.69
CA LYS A 96 3.88 -10.71 24.89
C LYS A 96 2.85 -9.65 25.28
N ASN A 97 1.82 -9.46 24.43
CA ASN A 97 0.78 -8.45 24.58
C ASN A 97 1.36 -7.04 24.88
N LYS A 98 2.41 -6.64 24.15
CA LYS A 98 3.08 -5.34 24.37
C LYS A 98 3.79 -4.80 23.13
N THR A 99 3.94 -3.47 23.11
CA THR A 99 4.86 -2.77 22.19
C THR A 99 6.30 -3.16 22.47
N ILE A 100 7.03 -3.53 21.41
CA ILE A 100 8.45 -3.85 21.44
C ILE A 100 9.29 -2.62 21.13
N LYS A 101 8.93 -1.88 20.08
CA LYS A 101 9.69 -0.72 19.60
C LYS A 101 8.75 0.23 18.85
N LYS A 102 9.01 1.53 18.94
CA LYS A 102 8.47 2.54 18.00
C LYS A 102 9.59 2.96 17.07
N ILE A 103 9.31 3.01 15.77
CA ILE A 103 10.30 3.37 14.75
C ILE A 103 9.84 4.62 14.02
N SER A 104 10.57 5.71 14.22
CA SER A 104 10.35 6.96 13.50
C SER A 104 11.14 6.99 12.19
N TYR A 105 10.64 7.69 11.19
CA TYR A 105 11.29 7.87 9.90
C TYR A 105 11.28 9.33 9.45
N ALA A 106 12.34 9.72 8.74
CA ALA A 106 12.55 11.09 8.30
C ALA A 106 11.72 11.45 7.06
N GLY A 107 11.70 12.75 6.73
CA GLY A 107 11.18 13.28 5.45
C GLY A 107 9.68 13.41 5.31
N LEU A 108 8.90 13.23 6.39
CA LEU A 108 7.46 13.53 6.41
C LEU A 108 7.24 14.98 5.98
N ILE A 109 6.56 15.23 4.86
CA ILE A 109 6.18 16.57 4.38
C ILE A 109 4.78 16.92 4.88
N ALA A 110 3.83 16.00 4.65
CA ALA A 110 2.43 16.19 4.99
C ALA A 110 1.81 14.85 5.37
N GLU A 111 0.89 14.88 6.31
CA GLU A 111 0.07 13.71 6.61
C GLU A 111 -0.79 13.38 5.39
N SER A 112 -1.01 12.09 5.15
CA SER A 112 -1.93 11.63 4.12
C SER A 112 -2.72 10.44 4.65
N THR A 113 -3.92 10.27 4.14
CA THR A 113 -4.75 9.10 4.40
C THR A 113 -4.52 7.99 3.37
N ALA A 114 -3.33 7.90 2.77
CA ALA A 114 -3.08 6.97 1.68
C ALA A 114 -3.43 5.52 2.08
N ILE A 115 -4.08 4.81 1.17
CA ILE A 115 -4.72 3.51 1.42
C ILE A 115 -3.74 2.35 1.13
N THR A 116 -2.58 2.61 0.54
CA THR A 116 -1.68 1.55 0.06
C THR A 116 -0.92 0.83 1.17
N SER A 117 -0.57 -0.43 0.91
CA SER A 117 0.29 -1.19 1.80
C SER A 117 1.66 -0.52 1.86
N PRO A 118 2.13 -0.08 3.04
CA PRO A 118 3.40 0.63 3.15
C PRO A 118 4.62 -0.28 2.98
N PHE A 119 4.41 -1.59 2.90
CA PHE A 119 5.45 -2.58 2.70
C PHE A 119 5.25 -3.36 1.41
N ASN A 120 6.37 -3.59 0.72
CA ASN A 120 6.49 -4.50 -0.41
C ASN A 120 7.66 -5.46 -0.18
N PHE A 121 7.48 -6.74 -0.52
CA PHE A 121 8.55 -7.74 -0.43
C PHE A 121 9.05 -8.10 -1.82
N SER A 122 10.37 -7.99 -2.04
CA SER A 122 11.03 -8.46 -3.28
C SER A 122 12.40 -9.02 -2.91
N LYS A 123 12.74 -10.22 -3.40
CA LYS A 123 14.03 -10.91 -3.16
C LYS A 123 14.47 -10.91 -1.68
N ASP A 124 13.58 -11.31 -0.78
CA ASP A 124 13.82 -11.36 0.66
C ASP A 124 14.19 -9.99 1.29
N ILE A 125 13.90 -8.89 0.61
CA ILE A 125 14.06 -7.52 1.11
C ILE A 125 12.68 -6.92 1.35
N SER A 126 12.50 -6.34 2.55
CA SER A 126 11.33 -5.56 2.92
C SER A 126 11.54 -4.10 2.55
N TYR A 127 10.84 -3.64 1.53
CA TYR A 127 10.84 -2.24 1.11
C TYR A 127 9.72 -1.50 1.84
N PHE A 128 10.05 -0.37 2.44
CA PHE A 128 9.10 0.49 3.14
C PHE A 128 8.93 1.82 2.41
N THR A 129 7.69 2.10 2.04
CA THR A 129 7.21 3.34 1.46
C THR A 129 6.25 3.99 2.47
N PRO A 130 6.60 5.15 3.04
CA PRO A 130 5.71 5.84 3.96
C PRO A 130 4.32 6.07 3.34
N PRO A 131 3.22 5.85 4.09
CA PRO A 131 1.87 6.16 3.61
C PRO A 131 1.60 7.66 3.52
N GLU A 132 2.41 8.49 4.18
CA GLU A 132 2.34 9.95 4.11
C GLU A 132 3.12 10.51 2.91
N VAL A 133 2.91 11.81 2.63
CA VAL A 133 3.74 12.52 1.64
C VAL A 133 5.14 12.62 2.22
N ASN A 134 6.10 11.92 1.60
CA ASN A 134 7.46 11.79 2.10
C ASN A 134 8.48 11.79 0.95
N ASN A 135 9.71 12.26 1.20
CA ASN A 135 10.79 12.24 0.21
C ASN A 135 11.69 11.00 0.28
N TYR A 136 11.63 10.24 1.37
CA TYR A 136 12.46 9.04 1.55
C TYR A 136 11.71 7.76 1.22
N LEU A 137 12.47 6.81 0.72
CA LEU A 137 12.14 5.40 0.65
C LEU A 137 13.13 4.63 1.52
N PHE A 138 12.70 3.52 2.12
CA PHE A 138 13.49 2.82 3.11
C PHE A 138 13.55 1.31 2.81
N ILE A 139 14.58 0.68 3.37
CA ILE A 139 14.64 -0.76 3.55
C ILE A 139 14.44 -1.04 5.04
N TYR A 140 13.52 -1.95 5.36
CA TYR A 140 13.34 -2.44 6.71
C TYR A 140 14.22 -3.68 6.94
N LYS A 141 15.00 -3.62 8.01
CA LYS A 141 15.90 -4.69 8.46
C LYS A 141 15.27 -5.39 9.65
N GLU A 142 14.69 -6.57 9.41
CA GLU A 142 13.87 -7.28 10.39
C GLU A 142 14.66 -7.70 11.64
N LYS A 143 15.88 -8.22 11.48
CA LYS A 143 16.71 -8.70 12.61
C LYS A 143 17.09 -7.56 13.56
N GLU A 144 17.42 -6.41 12.99
CA GLU A 144 17.83 -5.19 13.68
C GLU A 144 16.62 -4.37 14.16
N MET A 145 15.43 -4.64 13.60
CA MET A 145 14.21 -3.85 13.77
C MET A 145 14.47 -2.37 13.47
N GLU A 146 15.03 -2.09 12.30
CA GLU A 146 15.47 -0.75 11.90
C GLU A 146 15.04 -0.41 10.47
N LEU A 147 14.77 0.89 10.24
CA LEU A 147 14.59 1.45 8.91
C LEU A 147 15.88 2.12 8.47
N ILE A 148 16.37 1.72 7.30
CA ILE A 148 17.52 2.34 6.65
C ILE A 148 17.02 3.18 5.47
N PRO A 149 17.27 4.49 5.43
CA PRO A 149 17.01 5.29 4.24
C PRO A 149 17.72 4.70 3.03
N SER A 150 16.96 4.35 2.00
CA SER A 150 17.48 3.71 0.78
C SER A 150 17.56 4.71 -0.38
N TYR A 151 16.55 5.57 -0.53
CA TYR A 151 16.53 6.61 -1.55
C TYR A 151 15.94 7.89 -0.99
N TYR A 152 16.46 9.01 -1.46
CA TYR A 152 15.89 10.34 -1.30
C TYR A 152 15.48 10.85 -2.67
N ILE A 153 14.22 11.24 -2.83
CA ILE A 153 13.68 11.75 -4.08
C ILE A 153 13.61 13.28 -3.99
N GLU A 154 14.55 13.94 -4.64
CA GLU A 154 14.57 15.40 -4.74
C GLU A 154 13.68 15.87 -5.89
N GLY A 155 12.51 16.38 -5.56
CA GLY A 155 11.55 16.87 -6.55
C GLY A 155 11.80 18.31 -7.04
N GLY A 156 12.80 19.00 -6.48
CA GLY A 156 13.12 20.39 -6.76
C GLY A 156 11.95 21.36 -6.51
N ASN A 157 11.99 22.53 -7.15
CA ASN A 157 10.96 23.56 -7.02
C ASN A 157 9.58 23.18 -7.62
N LYS A 158 9.50 22.07 -8.36
CA LYS A 158 8.27 21.58 -8.98
C LYS A 158 7.48 20.63 -8.09
N SER A 159 8.09 20.14 -7.01
CA SER A 159 7.43 19.22 -6.07
C SER A 159 7.17 19.89 -4.75
N ILE A 160 6.14 19.41 -4.05
CA ILE A 160 5.74 19.99 -2.78
C ILE A 160 6.79 19.75 -1.71
N ASP A 161 6.96 20.74 -0.83
CA ASP A 161 7.79 20.63 0.37
C ASP A 161 7.01 21.10 1.61
N LYS A 162 7.67 21.03 2.77
CA LYS A 162 7.07 21.49 4.04
C LYS A 162 6.72 22.98 4.03
N ILE A 163 7.53 23.80 3.37
CA ILE A 163 7.40 25.27 3.39
C ILE A 163 6.12 25.68 2.68
N ASP A 164 5.76 24.98 1.59
CA ASP A 164 4.50 25.19 0.86
C ASP A 164 3.26 25.05 1.75
N LEU A 165 3.37 24.26 2.82
CA LEU A 165 2.28 23.89 3.70
C LEU A 165 2.23 24.66 5.02
N ASN A 166 3.26 25.47 5.32
CA ASN A 166 3.37 26.21 6.59
C ASN A 166 2.23 27.23 6.81
N LYS A 167 1.55 27.65 5.74
CA LYS A 167 0.40 28.57 5.81
C LYS A 167 -0.91 27.92 6.27
N PHE A 168 -0.96 26.60 6.35
CA PHE A 168 -2.14 25.84 6.75
C PHE A 168 -1.98 25.32 8.18
N ASN A 169 -3.05 25.42 8.97
CA ASN A 169 -3.00 25.11 10.40
C ASN A 169 -3.50 23.70 10.71
N SER A 170 -4.36 23.14 9.86
CA SER A 170 -4.95 21.81 10.04
C SER A 170 -4.44 20.77 9.03
N VAL A 171 -4.64 19.50 9.34
CA VAL A 171 -4.31 18.38 8.44
C VAL A 171 -5.25 18.38 7.23
N GLU A 172 -6.50 18.74 7.47
CA GLU A 172 -7.56 18.84 6.48
C GLU A 172 -7.23 19.91 5.43
N GLU A 173 -6.87 21.14 5.85
CA GLU A 173 -6.47 22.21 4.95
C GLU A 173 -5.25 21.83 4.09
N LYS A 174 -4.24 21.19 4.70
CA LYS A 174 -3.05 20.71 3.97
C LYS A 174 -3.42 19.66 2.94
N SER A 175 -4.29 18.71 3.31
CA SER A 175 -4.75 17.64 2.44
C SER A 175 -5.58 18.19 1.27
N GLU A 176 -6.50 19.12 1.54
CA GLU A 176 -7.29 19.78 0.51
C GLU A 176 -6.39 20.53 -0.49
N PHE A 177 -5.44 21.31 0.00
CA PHE A 177 -4.48 22.02 -0.86
C PHE A 177 -3.66 21.04 -1.73
N ILE A 178 -3.12 19.98 -1.12
CA ILE A 178 -2.33 18.96 -1.84
C ILE A 178 -3.15 18.32 -2.97
N LEU A 179 -4.39 17.92 -2.67
CA LEU A 179 -5.21 17.15 -3.58
C LEU A 179 -5.87 18.01 -4.68
N ARG A 180 -6.18 19.28 -4.38
CA ARG A 180 -7.01 20.13 -5.25
C ARG A 180 -6.27 21.30 -5.89
N ASP A 181 -5.49 22.03 -5.11
CA ASP A 181 -5.08 23.39 -5.47
C ASP A 181 -3.59 23.53 -5.79
N SER A 182 -2.76 22.64 -5.25
CA SER A 182 -1.30 22.74 -5.35
C SER A 182 -0.85 22.73 -6.83
N PRO A 183 -0.08 23.74 -7.28
CA PRO A 183 0.53 23.74 -8.61
C PRO A 183 1.80 22.87 -8.68
N LYS A 184 2.23 22.30 -7.55
CA LYS A 184 3.39 21.43 -7.42
C LYS A 184 2.97 19.96 -7.38
N TYR A 185 3.85 19.07 -7.83
CA TYR A 185 3.64 17.63 -7.74
C TYR A 185 3.77 17.15 -6.29
N SER A 186 2.78 16.39 -5.84
CA SER A 186 2.79 15.75 -4.52
C SER A 186 2.77 14.24 -4.67
N PRO A 187 3.77 13.49 -4.16
CA PRO A 187 3.75 12.04 -4.18
C PRO A 187 2.70 11.54 -3.20
N ILE A 188 1.65 10.89 -3.71
CA ILE A 188 0.53 10.38 -2.90
C ILE A 188 0.59 8.86 -2.69
N ASP A 189 1.38 8.18 -3.50
CA ASP A 189 1.60 6.74 -3.41
C ASP A 189 2.91 6.34 -4.09
N ARG A 190 3.55 5.28 -3.60
CA ARG A 190 4.78 4.75 -4.17
C ARG A 190 4.86 3.24 -4.04
N LEU A 191 5.45 2.62 -5.06
CA LEU A 191 5.93 1.24 -5.04
C LEU A 191 7.41 1.24 -5.40
N TYR A 192 8.16 0.37 -4.74
CA TYR A 192 9.61 0.37 -4.86
C TYR A 192 10.17 -1.04 -4.63
N ASN A 193 11.22 -1.37 -5.39
CA ASN A 193 12.05 -2.56 -5.22
C ASN A 193 13.48 -2.30 -5.71
N GLU A 194 14.29 -3.35 -5.85
CA GLU A 194 15.69 -3.22 -6.26
C GLU A 194 15.94 -2.68 -7.67
N LYS A 195 14.93 -2.67 -8.55
CA LYS A 195 15.07 -2.25 -9.96
C LYS A 195 14.34 -0.94 -10.28
N TYR A 196 13.17 -0.72 -9.68
CA TYR A 196 12.29 0.37 -10.07
C TYR A 196 11.72 1.12 -8.87
N ILE A 197 11.55 2.42 -9.05
CA ILE A 197 10.68 3.28 -8.24
C ILE A 197 9.49 3.67 -9.12
N ILE A 198 8.28 3.43 -8.63
CA ILE A 198 7.04 3.89 -9.24
C ILE A 198 6.38 4.86 -8.27
N SER A 199 6.16 6.09 -8.72
CA SER A 199 5.53 7.13 -7.90
C SER A 199 4.26 7.64 -8.57
N THR A 200 3.16 7.64 -7.83
CA THR A 200 1.94 8.32 -8.22
C THR A 200 1.96 9.73 -7.64
N TYR A 201 1.89 10.72 -8.52
CA TYR A 201 1.83 12.13 -8.17
C TYR A 201 0.45 12.71 -8.46
N ILE A 202 0.04 13.65 -7.63
CA ILE A 202 -1.10 14.54 -7.92
C ILE A 202 -0.60 15.96 -8.13
N LYS A 203 -1.23 16.67 -9.05
CA LYS A 203 -1.05 18.12 -9.27
C LYS A 203 -2.34 18.67 -9.84
N GLN A 204 -2.94 19.66 -9.16
CA GLN A 204 -4.20 20.29 -9.60
C GLN A 204 -5.28 19.27 -10.01
N GLN A 205 -5.53 18.25 -9.16
CA GLN A 205 -6.47 17.16 -9.39
C GLN A 205 -6.12 16.19 -10.54
N GLU A 206 -5.03 16.42 -11.26
CA GLU A 206 -4.53 15.50 -12.28
C GLU A 206 -3.53 14.50 -11.67
N LEU A 207 -3.62 13.25 -12.11
CA LEU A 207 -2.74 12.18 -11.67
C LEU A 207 -1.64 11.89 -12.68
N PHE A 208 -0.44 11.63 -12.18
CA PHE A 208 0.73 11.28 -12.98
C PHE A 208 1.40 10.05 -12.39
N ILE A 209 1.83 9.13 -13.25
CA ILE A 209 2.63 7.97 -12.85
C ILE A 209 4.03 8.18 -13.38
N ASN A 210 4.99 8.20 -12.46
CA ASN A 210 6.41 8.22 -12.77
C ASN A 210 6.98 6.82 -12.58
N ILE A 211 7.77 6.35 -13.56
CA ILE A 211 8.50 5.08 -13.49
C ILE A 211 9.98 5.40 -13.70
N TYR A 212 10.78 5.06 -12.70
CA TYR A 212 12.21 5.26 -12.68
C TYR A 212 12.94 3.93 -12.57
N ASN A 213 13.81 3.63 -13.53
CA ASN A 213 14.71 2.48 -13.50
C ASN A 213 16.02 2.87 -12.79
N LEU A 214 16.32 2.18 -11.69
CA LEU A 214 17.48 2.43 -10.83
C LEU A 214 18.80 2.01 -11.45
N GLU A 215 18.79 1.01 -12.35
CA GLU A 215 19.99 0.48 -13.00
C GLU A 215 20.42 1.37 -14.17
N THR A 216 19.48 1.83 -14.97
CA THR A 216 19.75 2.62 -16.19
C THR A 216 19.64 4.13 -15.99
N ASN A 217 19.07 4.56 -14.87
CA ASN A 217 18.61 5.94 -14.62
C ASN A 217 17.56 6.43 -15.62
N ASN A 218 16.91 5.52 -16.38
CA ASN A 218 15.81 5.90 -17.26
C ASN A 218 14.60 6.33 -16.44
N ASN A 219 14.05 7.49 -16.77
CA ASN A 219 12.96 8.09 -16.04
C ASN A 219 11.87 8.56 -17.02
N LYS A 220 10.62 8.09 -16.83
CA LYS A 220 9.47 8.58 -17.61
C LYS A 220 8.28 8.87 -16.72
N THR A 221 7.60 9.97 -17.03
CA THR A 221 6.35 10.38 -16.40
C THR A 221 5.22 10.34 -17.41
N PHE A 222 4.11 9.75 -17.00
CA PHE A 222 2.89 9.60 -17.79
C PHE A 222 1.76 10.33 -17.07
N LYS A 223 1.02 11.17 -17.78
CA LYS A 223 -0.23 11.74 -17.28
C LYS A 223 -1.34 10.70 -17.41
N LYS A 224 -2.10 10.45 -16.34
CA LYS A 224 -3.29 9.60 -16.42
C LYS A 224 -4.40 10.40 -17.10
N ASP A 225 -4.85 9.93 -18.26
CA ASP A 225 -5.96 10.53 -19.00
C ASP A 225 -6.98 9.44 -19.36
N LYS A 226 -8.23 9.62 -18.92
CA LYS A 226 -9.29 8.64 -19.17
C LYS A 226 -9.63 8.51 -20.66
N ASN A 227 -9.31 9.51 -21.47
CA ASN A 227 -9.56 9.53 -22.91
C ASN A 227 -8.42 8.88 -23.73
N VAL A 228 -7.32 8.51 -23.08
CA VAL A 228 -6.21 7.81 -23.73
C VAL A 228 -6.32 6.32 -23.44
N SER A 229 -6.18 5.51 -24.49
CA SER A 229 -6.02 4.06 -24.38
C SER A 229 -4.85 3.58 -25.27
N PRO A 230 -3.94 2.73 -24.76
CA PRO A 230 -3.87 2.26 -23.38
C PRO A 230 -3.34 3.34 -22.41
N ASN A 231 -3.89 3.38 -21.20
CA ASN A 231 -3.43 4.18 -20.07
C ASN A 231 -2.69 3.29 -19.05
N LEU A 232 -1.98 3.90 -18.09
CA LEU A 232 -1.37 3.18 -16.98
C LEU A 232 -2.37 3.01 -15.82
N PRO A 233 -2.56 1.78 -15.30
CA PRO A 233 -3.41 1.56 -14.13
C PRO A 233 -2.70 2.01 -12.84
N SER A 234 -3.42 2.02 -11.73
CA SER A 234 -2.79 2.09 -10.41
C SER A 234 -2.24 0.72 -10.05
N PHE A 235 -0.93 0.64 -9.84
CA PHE A 235 -0.26 -0.61 -9.44
C PHE A 235 -0.38 -0.79 -7.93
N PHE A 236 -0.49 -2.04 -7.47
CA PHE A 236 -0.54 -2.36 -6.03
C PHE A 236 0.66 -3.18 -5.54
N SER A 237 1.47 -3.75 -6.45
CA SER A 237 2.64 -4.54 -6.11
C SER A 237 3.67 -4.55 -7.26
N ILE A 238 4.94 -4.77 -6.92
CA ILE A 238 6.05 -4.90 -7.85
C ILE A 238 7.05 -5.97 -7.39
N GLU A 239 7.45 -6.84 -8.31
CA GLU A 239 8.44 -7.91 -8.10
C GLU A 239 9.40 -7.96 -9.30
N GLY A 240 10.68 -7.68 -9.08
CA GLY A 240 11.65 -7.50 -10.16
C GLY A 240 11.19 -6.44 -11.19
N LYS A 241 10.87 -6.89 -12.41
CA LYS A 241 10.34 -6.03 -13.50
C LYS A 241 8.84 -6.17 -13.73
N THR A 242 8.18 -7.01 -12.94
CA THR A 242 6.76 -7.29 -13.08
C THR A 242 5.99 -6.41 -12.09
N VAL A 243 4.97 -5.70 -12.58
CA VAL A 243 4.05 -4.90 -11.76
C VAL A 243 2.63 -5.45 -11.89
N TYR A 244 1.85 -5.30 -10.84
CA TYR A 244 0.52 -5.87 -10.74
C TYR A 244 -0.53 -4.77 -10.55
N ALA A 245 -1.63 -4.87 -11.28
CA ALA A 245 -2.81 -4.02 -11.11
C ALA A 245 -4.09 -4.85 -11.02
N ILE A 246 -5.08 -4.33 -10.30
CA ILE A 246 -6.43 -4.88 -10.25
C ILE A 246 -7.31 -3.99 -11.13
N ILE A 247 -7.97 -4.59 -12.12
CA ILE A 247 -8.77 -3.86 -13.12
C ILE A 247 -10.11 -4.56 -13.28
N TYR A 248 -11.20 -3.78 -13.21
CA TYR A 248 -12.55 -4.32 -13.45
C TYR A 248 -12.71 -4.75 -14.90
N PRO A 249 -13.49 -5.81 -15.19
CA PRO A 249 -13.70 -6.29 -16.56
C PRO A 249 -14.10 -5.20 -17.55
N THR A 250 -14.99 -4.29 -17.13
CA THR A 250 -15.47 -3.16 -17.95
C THR A 250 -14.37 -2.20 -18.37
N ASP A 251 -13.29 -2.10 -17.59
CA ASP A 251 -12.22 -1.13 -17.78
C ASP A 251 -10.99 -1.73 -18.46
N ILE A 252 -10.96 -3.05 -18.71
CA ILE A 252 -9.78 -3.75 -19.24
C ILE A 252 -9.25 -3.08 -20.51
N GLY A 253 -10.13 -2.79 -21.47
CA GLY A 253 -9.76 -2.17 -22.75
C GLY A 253 -9.12 -0.78 -22.65
N GLN A 254 -9.18 -0.13 -21.49
CA GLN A 254 -8.50 1.14 -21.23
C GLN A 254 -7.02 0.94 -20.85
N PHE A 255 -6.65 -0.23 -20.31
CA PHE A 255 -5.34 -0.45 -19.67
C PHE A 255 -4.50 -1.51 -20.38
N ILE A 256 -5.03 -2.15 -21.42
CA ILE A 256 -4.31 -3.17 -22.19
C ILE A 256 -4.16 -2.77 -23.66
N ASP A 257 -3.08 -3.25 -24.26
CA ASP A 257 -2.93 -3.36 -25.70
C ASP A 257 -3.06 -4.84 -26.07
N ASN A 258 -4.06 -5.18 -26.88
CA ASN A 258 -4.34 -6.55 -27.32
C ASN A 258 -3.15 -7.19 -28.03
N ASP A 259 -2.27 -6.41 -28.65
CA ASP A 259 -1.08 -6.92 -29.34
C ASP A 259 0.07 -7.26 -28.41
N LEU A 260 0.07 -6.71 -27.19
CA LEU A 260 1.09 -6.95 -26.18
C LEU A 260 0.73 -8.09 -25.21
N ILE A 261 -0.48 -8.63 -25.28
CA ILE A 261 -0.94 -9.71 -24.39
C ILE A 261 -0.44 -11.08 -24.85
N THR A 262 0.23 -11.79 -23.94
CA THR A 262 0.74 -13.14 -24.20
C THR A 262 -0.35 -14.22 -24.27
N ASN A 263 -1.42 -14.09 -23.48
CA ASN A 263 -2.52 -15.07 -23.42
C ASN A 263 -3.84 -14.47 -23.94
N LYS A 264 -3.90 -14.13 -25.23
CA LYS A 264 -5.05 -13.40 -25.81
C LYS A 264 -6.39 -14.12 -25.64
N ASN A 265 -6.39 -15.45 -25.59
CA ASN A 265 -7.60 -16.26 -25.45
C ASN A 265 -8.38 -15.95 -24.16
N ILE A 266 -7.70 -15.51 -23.09
CA ILE A 266 -8.37 -15.19 -21.83
C ILE A 266 -9.35 -14.02 -21.98
N LEU A 267 -9.10 -13.08 -22.89
CA LEU A 267 -9.97 -11.93 -23.11
C LEU A 267 -11.37 -12.31 -23.58
N GLN A 268 -11.49 -13.44 -24.30
CA GLN A 268 -12.79 -13.96 -24.76
C GLN A 268 -13.59 -14.64 -23.64
N THR A 269 -12.93 -14.94 -22.51
CA THR A 269 -13.56 -15.63 -21.37
C THR A 269 -14.08 -14.66 -20.30
N ILE A 270 -13.62 -13.40 -20.34
CA ILE A 270 -13.96 -12.38 -19.34
C ILE A 270 -15.31 -11.74 -19.69
N LYS A 271 -16.21 -11.67 -18.70
CA LYS A 271 -17.52 -11.05 -18.78
C LYS A 271 -17.59 -9.80 -17.92
N GLU A 272 -18.53 -8.90 -18.22
CA GLU A 272 -18.68 -7.62 -17.50
C GLU A 272 -18.94 -7.80 -15.99
N ASP A 273 -19.71 -8.83 -15.62
CA ASP A 273 -20.07 -9.13 -14.23
C ASP A 273 -19.03 -10.01 -13.49
N ASP A 274 -17.90 -10.34 -14.13
CA ASP A 274 -16.85 -11.12 -13.49
C ASP A 274 -16.12 -10.31 -12.40
N ASN A 275 -15.40 -11.03 -11.53
CA ASN A 275 -14.51 -10.39 -10.55
C ASN A 275 -13.42 -9.56 -11.25
N PRO A 276 -12.85 -8.54 -10.56
CA PRO A 276 -11.71 -7.80 -11.06
C PRO A 276 -10.54 -8.71 -11.49
N CYS A 277 -9.94 -8.39 -12.62
CA CYS A 277 -8.80 -9.09 -13.17
C CYS A 277 -7.50 -8.56 -12.56
N ILE A 278 -6.62 -9.48 -12.17
CA ILE A 278 -5.22 -9.13 -11.85
C ILE A 278 -4.42 -9.17 -13.15
N ILE A 279 -3.96 -8.01 -13.60
CA ILE A 279 -3.12 -7.89 -14.80
C ILE A 279 -1.65 -7.75 -14.38
N LYS A 280 -0.80 -8.55 -15.01
CA LYS A 280 0.66 -8.53 -14.86
C LYS A 280 1.26 -7.75 -16.02
N TYR A 281 2.01 -6.70 -15.72
CA TYR A 281 2.74 -5.91 -16.71
C TYR A 281 4.24 -6.12 -16.55
N GLU A 282 4.95 -6.14 -17.67
CA GLU A 282 6.41 -6.21 -17.71
C GLU A 282 6.98 -4.84 -18.07
N LEU A 283 7.75 -4.26 -17.16
CA LEU A 283 8.44 -2.99 -17.39
C LEU A 283 9.62 -3.21 -18.37
N LYS A 284 9.70 -2.36 -19.40
CA LYS A 284 10.76 -2.36 -20.43
C LYS A 284 11.57 -1.05 -20.47
N LEU A 285 11.50 -0.28 -19.39
CA LEU A 285 12.00 1.09 -19.29
C LEU A 285 13.48 1.13 -18.92
#